data_AF-D9W5U3-F1
#
_entry.id   AF-D9W5U3-F1
#
_cell.length_a   1.000
_cell.length_b   1.000
_cell.length_c   1.000
_cell.angle_alpha   90.00
_cell.angle_beta   90.00
_cell.angle_gamma   90.00
#
_symmetry.space_group_name_H-M   'P 1'
#
loop_
_entity.id
_entity.type
_entity.pdbx_description
1 polymer ?
#
loop_
_entity_poly.entity_id
_entity_poly.type
_entity_poly.pdbx_seq_one_letter_code
_entity_poly.pdbx_strand_id
1 'polypeptide(L)' 'MTVYGDYYAQPPDRPPARTLPDAPEALVGRERELWELVAVLEPGSGAPAVVVAGLAGVGKSALAVTAAERALEHG' A
#
# COMPACT_ATOMS: atom_id res chain seq x y z
N MET A 1 3.19 32.44 -8.58
CA MET A 1 2.27 31.94 -7.54
C MET A 1 2.53 30.46 -7.41
N THR A 2 3.33 30.07 -6.42
CA THR A 2 3.77 28.67 -6.24
C THR A 2 3.33 28.25 -4.86
N VAL A 3 2.32 27.38 -4.78
CA VAL A 3 1.96 26.69 -3.54
C VAL A 3 2.79 25.41 -3.51
N TYR A 4 3.81 25.39 -2.65
CA TYR A 4 4.59 24.18 -2.35
C TYR A 4 3.87 23.49 -1.19
N GLY A 5 3.17 22.41 -1.49
CA GLY A 5 2.42 21.62 -0.51
C GLY A 5 3.30 20.54 0.08
N ASP A 6 3.92 20.83 1.22
CA ASP A 6 4.64 19.82 2.00
C ASP A 6 3.61 19.01 2.83
N TYR A 7 3.02 17.99 2.20
CA TYR A 7 2.11 17.04 2.86
C TYR A 7 2.91 16.08 3.72
N TYR A 8 3.28 16.50 4.93
CA TYR A 8 3.72 15.58 5.97
C TYR A 8 2.50 14.86 6.54
N ALA A 9 2.33 13.59 6.17
CA ALA A 9 1.38 12.72 6.85
C ALA A 9 1.88 12.52 8.29
N GLN A 10 1.20 13.14 9.26
CA GLN A 10 1.44 12.83 10.67
C GLN A 10 0.93 11.40 10.92
N PRO A 11 1.76 10.48 11.46
CA PRO A 11 1.29 9.15 11.80
C PRO A 11 0.20 9.29 12.88
N PRO A 12 -0.93 8.57 12.75
CA PRO A 12 -2.02 8.68 13.70
C PRO A 12 -1.60 8.17 15.09
N ASP A 13 -2.04 8.85 16.16
CA ASP A 13 -1.77 8.45 17.56
C ASP A 13 -2.35 7.07 17.92
N ARG A 14 -3.31 6.57 17.13
CA ARG A 14 -3.93 5.25 17.28
C ARG A 14 -3.88 4.52 15.94
N PRO A 15 -3.52 3.22 15.91
CA PRO A 15 -3.58 2.45 14.68
C PRO A 15 -5.04 2.45 14.16
N PRO A 16 -5.27 2.77 12.88
CA PRO A 16 -6.60 2.71 12.29
C PRO A 16 -7.15 1.29 12.41
N ALA A 17 -8.48 1.17 12.45
CA ALA A 17 -9.11 -0.14 12.36
C ALA A 17 -8.61 -0.85 11.09
N ARG A 18 -8.23 -2.13 11.23
CA ARG A 18 -7.71 -2.97 10.12
C ARG A 18 -8.83 -3.41 9.18
N THR A 19 -9.65 -2.46 8.73
CA THR A 19 -10.75 -2.74 7.80
C THR A 19 -10.23 -2.52 6.39
N LEU A 20 -9.78 -3.60 5.75
CA LEU A 20 -9.47 -3.60 4.32
C LEU A 20 -10.75 -3.88 3.52
N PRO A 21 -10.90 -3.30 2.32
CA PRO A 21 -11.84 -3.82 1.33
C PRO A 21 -11.51 -5.28 1.00
N ASP A 22 -12.49 -6.03 0.49
CA ASP A 22 -12.23 -7.38 -0.03
C ASP A 22 -11.18 -7.31 -1.16
N ALA A 23 -10.15 -8.15 -1.08
CA ALA A 23 -9.25 -8.31 -2.22
C ALA A 23 -9.98 -8.84 -3.45
N PRO A 24 -9.48 -8.47 -4.64
CA PRO A 24 -9.95 -9.08 -5.88
C PRO A 24 -9.63 -10.58 -5.89
N GLU A 25 -10.51 -11.39 -6.49
CA GLU A 25 -10.29 -12.83 -6.67
C GLU A 25 -9.02 -13.14 -7.47
N ALA A 26 -8.61 -12.23 -8.35
CA ALA A 26 -7.41 -12.38 -9.17
C ALA A 26 -6.68 -11.05 -9.37
N LEU A 27 -5.36 -11.11 -9.31
CA LEU A 27 -4.45 -10.03 -9.69
C LEU A 27 -3.50 -10.58 -10.76
N VAL A 28 -3.56 -10.05 -11.98
CA VAL A 28 -2.84 -10.61 -13.13
C VAL A 28 -1.66 -9.72 -13.51
N GLY A 29 -0.47 -10.32 -13.66
CA GLY A 29 0.69 -9.66 -14.25
C GLY A 29 1.31 -8.56 -13.37
N ARG A 30 1.08 -8.64 -12.06
CA ARG A 30 1.56 -7.69 -11.03
C ARG A 30 2.26 -8.40 -9.87
N GLU A 31 2.70 -9.63 -10.09
CA GLU A 31 3.30 -10.48 -9.08
C GLU A 31 4.62 -9.88 -8.57
N ARG A 32 5.37 -9.24 -9.46
CA ARG A 32 6.61 -8.55 -9.12
C ARG A 32 6.36 -7.35 -8.23
N GLU A 33 5.48 -6.44 -8.62
CA GLU A 33 5.16 -5.25 -7.83
C GLU A 33 4.56 -5.62 -6.48
N LEU A 34 3.74 -6.67 -6.43
CA LEU A 34 3.19 -7.20 -5.19
C LEU A 34 4.30 -7.70 -4.26
N TRP A 35 5.28 -8.44 -4.78
CA TRP A 35 6.42 -8.91 -3.99
C TRP A 35 7.27 -7.74 -3.47
N GLU A 36 7.54 -6.74 -4.31
CA GLU A 36 8.26 -5.52 -3.91
C GLU A 36 7.51 -4.75 -2.81
N LEU A 37 6.18 -4.63 -2.91
CA LEU A 37 5.37 -3.95 -1.90
C LEU A 37 5.38 -4.70 -0.57
N VAL A 38 5.16 -6.02 -0.57
CA VAL A 38 5.16 -6.82 0.66
C VAL A 38 6.52 -6.73 1.36
N ALA A 39 7.63 -6.85 0.62
CA ALA A 39 8.97 -6.75 1.18
C ALA A 39 9.24 -5.40 1.86
N VAL A 40 8.66 -4.30 1.35
CA VAL A 40 8.80 -2.97 1.97
C VAL A 40 7.85 -2.80 3.16
N LEU A 41 6.74 -3.54 3.22
CA LEU A 41 5.80 -3.50 4.36
C LEU A 41 6.21 -4.41 5.53
N GLU A 42 7.19 -5.30 5.32
CA GLU A 42 7.71 -6.18 6.37
C GLU A 42 8.20 -5.40 7.61
N PRO A 43 7.90 -5.88 8.83
CA PRO A 43 8.44 -5.29 10.04
C PRO A 43 9.97 -5.15 9.99
N GLY A 44 10.46 -3.93 10.21
CA GLY A 44 11.90 -3.64 10.20
C GLY A 44 12.48 -3.17 8.86
N SER A 45 11.66 -3.06 7.80
CA SER A 45 12.08 -2.44 6.53
C SER A 45 12.44 -0.95 6.66
N GLY A 46 11.93 -0.28 7.70
CA GLY A 46 12.14 1.14 7.97
C GLY A 46 11.29 2.10 7.14
N ALA A 47 10.43 1.58 6.25
CA ALA A 47 9.54 2.41 5.43
C ALA A 47 8.18 2.60 6.12
N PRO A 48 7.81 3.83 6.56
CA PRO A 48 6.52 4.06 7.20
C PRO A 48 5.34 4.11 6.20
N ALA A 49 5.62 4.27 4.90
CA ALA A 49 4.61 4.35 3.85
C ALA A 49 5.22 3.99 2.47
N VAL A 50 4.36 3.50 1.56
CA VAL A 50 4.72 3.19 0.17
C VAL A 50 3.67 3.77 -0.78
N VAL A 51 4.11 4.25 -1.94
CA VAL A 51 3.22 4.88 -2.93
C VAL A 51 3.07 3.99 -4.16
N VAL A 52 1.83 3.65 -4.51
CA VAL A 52 1.49 2.98 -5.77
C VAL A 52 0.96 4.02 -6.76
N ALA A 53 1.73 4.32 -7.81
CA ALA A 53 1.40 5.33 -8.81
C ALA A 53 1.11 4.71 -10.19
N GLY A 54 0.34 5.43 -11.03
CA GLY A 54 -0.03 4.97 -12.37
C GLY A 54 -1.38 5.51 -12.85
N LEU A 55 -1.70 5.29 -14.13
CA LEU A 55 -2.92 5.79 -14.77
C LEU A 55 -4.21 5.31 -14.09
N ALA A 56 -5.32 5.98 -14.36
CA ALA A 56 -6.64 5.52 -13.93
C ALA A 56 -6.93 4.12 -14.51
N GLY A 57 -7.58 3.25 -13.72
CA GLY A 57 -8.00 1.92 -14.16
C GLY A 57 -6.91 0.83 -14.20
N VAL A 58 -5.64 1.14 -13.96
CA VAL A 58 -4.54 0.13 -14.06
C VAL A 58 -4.45 -0.89 -12.91
N GLY A 59 -5.40 -0.86 -11.96
CA GLY A 59 -5.44 -1.79 -10.84
C GLY A 59 -4.62 -1.40 -9.60
N LYS A 60 -4.30 -0.12 -9.38
CA LYS A 60 -3.51 0.32 -8.21
C LYS A 60 -4.14 -0.05 -6.88
N SER A 61 -5.45 0.17 -6.75
CA SER A 61 -6.20 -0.15 -5.52
C SER A 61 -6.24 -1.67 -5.29
N ALA A 62 -6.43 -2.45 -6.36
CA ALA A 62 -6.35 -3.91 -6.30
C ALA A 62 -4.98 -4.37 -5.78
N LEU A 63 -3.89 -3.84 -6.35
CA LEU A 63 -2.53 -4.14 -5.89
C LEU A 63 -2.29 -3.74 -4.42
N ALA A 64 -2.74 -2.56 -4.01
CA ALA A 64 -2.57 -2.07 -2.64
C ALA A 64 -3.34 -2.91 -1.62
N VAL A 65 -4.58 -3.30 -1.92
CA VAL A 65 -5.40 -4.15 -1.03
C VAL A 65 -4.78 -5.54 -0.90
N THR A 66 -4.41 -6.17 -2.02
CA THR A 66 -3.75 -7.49 -1.99
C THR A 66 -2.41 -7.45 -1.24
N ALA A 67 -1.61 -6.38 -1.40
CA ALA A 67 -0.36 -6.23 -0.66
C ALA A 67 -0.61 -6.07 0.85
N ALA A 68 -1.62 -5.29 1.24
CA ALA A 68 -1.98 -5.10 2.64
C ALA A 68 -2.50 -6.39 3.28
N GLU A 69 -3.33 -7.17 2.59
CA GLU A 69 -3.78 -8.48 3.07
C GLU A 69 -2.60 -9.43 3.28
N ARG A 70 -1.69 -9.56 2.31
CA ARG A 70 -0.52 -10.42 2.47
C ARG A 70 0.43 -9.97 3.58
N ALA A 71 0.63 -8.65 3.73
CA ALA A 71 1.43 -8.13 4.84
C ALA A 71 0.80 -8.50 6.20
N LEU A 72 -0.54 -8.48 6.31
CA LEU A 72 -1.24 -8.92 7.52
C LEU A 72 -1.15 -10.43 7.76
N GLU A 73 -1.05 -11.25 6.71
CA GLU A 73 -0.79 -12.70 6.84
C GLU A 73 0.63 -12.98 7.37
N HIS A 74 1.59 -12.08 7.11
CA HIS A 74 2.99 -12.23 7.48
C HIS A 74 3.38 -11.60 8.83
N GLY A 75 2.59 -10.65 9.38
CA GLY A 75 2.72 -10.17 10.78
C GLY A 75 2.34 -8.71 11.05
#